data_AF-A0A2W5Q9S0-F1
#
_entry.id   AF-A0A2W5Q9S0-F1
#
_cell.length_a   1.000
_cell.length_b   1.000
_cell.length_c   1.000
_cell.angle_alpha   90.00
_cell.angle_beta   90.00
_cell.angle_gamma   90.00
#
_symmetry.space_group_name_H-M   'P 1'
#
loop_
_entity.id
_entity.type
_entity.pdbx_description
1 polymer ?
#
loop_
_entity_poly.entity_id
_entity_poly.type
_entity_poly.pdbx_seq_one_letter_code
_entity_poly.pdbx_strand_id
1 'polypeptide(L)' 'MTTPTASAAFKPKKSVALSGVTAGNTALCTVGRSGNDLHYRGYDILDIAEVCEFE' A
#
# COMPACT_ATOMS: atom_id res chain seq x y z
N MET A 1 -32.78 -11.39 -37.89
CA MET A 1 -32.39 -10.09 -37.30
C MET A 1 -31.91 -10.39 -35.89
N THR A 2 -30.60 -10.57 -35.67
CA THR A 2 -30.06 -10.90 -34.34
C THR A 2 -28.88 -9.98 -34.05
N THR A 3 -29.07 -9.06 -33.12
CA THR A 3 -28.11 -8.03 -32.72
C THR A 3 -27.13 -8.62 -31.69
N PRO A 4 -25.80 -8.43 -31.81
CA PRO A 4 -24.88 -8.78 -30.74
C PRO A 4 -24.81 -7.63 -29.72
N THR A 5 -25.08 -7.93 -28.45
CA THR A 5 -24.94 -7.02 -27.32
C THR A 5 -23.45 -6.78 -27.05
N ALA A 6 -23.01 -5.53 -27.22
CA ALA A 6 -21.64 -5.11 -26.94
C ALA A 6 -21.35 -5.24 -25.44
N SER A 7 -20.41 -6.13 -25.08
CA SER A 7 -19.85 -6.21 -23.73
C SER A 7 -18.99 -4.97 -23.51
N ALA A 8 -19.42 -4.10 -22.61
CA ALA A 8 -18.65 -2.93 -22.20
C ALA A 8 -17.38 -3.41 -21.48
N ALA A 9 -16.25 -3.39 -22.20
CA ALA A 9 -14.96 -3.72 -21.64
C ALA A 9 -14.70 -2.82 -20.42
N PHE A 10 -14.46 -3.45 -19.27
CA PHE A 10 -14.03 -2.77 -18.05
C PHE A 10 -12.68 -2.11 -18.36
N LYS A 11 -12.71 -0.81 -18.69
CA LYS A 11 -11.50 0.00 -18.83
C LYS A 11 -11.01 0.27 -17.41
N PRO A 12 -9.92 -0.37 -16.93
CA PRO A 12 -9.39 -0.04 -15.64
C PRO A 12 -9.12 1.47 -15.65
N LYS A 13 -9.79 2.18 -14.73
CA LYS A 13 -9.53 3.60 -14.50
C LYS A 13 -8.02 3.72 -14.34
N LYS A 14 -7.39 4.68 -15.04
CA LYS A 14 -5.95 4.95 -14.96
C LYS A 14 -5.56 4.85 -13.48
N SER A 15 -4.88 3.75 -13.11
CA SER A 15 -4.40 3.55 -11.76
C SER A 15 -3.53 4.77 -11.42
N VAL A 16 -3.50 5.18 -10.15
CA VAL A 16 -2.47 6.12 -9.70
C VAL A 16 -1.13 5.58 -10.20
N ALA A 17 -0.35 6.43 -10.87
CA ALA A 17 0.67 6.02 -11.84
C ALA A 17 1.64 4.91 -11.37
N LEU A 18 1.88 4.81 -10.05
CA LEU A 18 2.84 3.88 -9.45
C LEU A 18 2.20 2.88 -8.48
N SER A 19 0.87 2.75 -8.48
CA SER A 19 0.18 1.80 -7.58
C SER A 19 0.63 0.37 -7.86
N GLY A 20 1.13 -0.31 -6.82
CA GLY A 20 1.66 -1.68 -6.92
C GLY A 20 3.06 -1.79 -7.53
N VAL A 21 3.68 -0.68 -7.94
CA VAL A 21 5.04 -0.68 -8.50
C VAL A 21 6.06 -0.45 -7.37
N THR A 22 7.03 -1.35 -7.24
CA THR A 22 8.19 -1.15 -6.36
C THR A 22 9.06 -0.04 -6.92
N ALA A 23 9.04 1.14 -6.29
CA ALA A 23 9.89 2.28 -6.68
C ALA A 23 11.34 2.18 -6.18
N GLY A 24 11.59 1.31 -5.19
CA GLY A 24 12.91 1.11 -4.59
C GLY A 24 12.81 0.30 -3.30
N ASN A 25 13.96 0.07 -2.66
CA ASN A 25 14.07 -0.63 -1.39
C ASN A 25 14.40 0.37 -0.27
N THR A 26 13.82 0.16 0.90
CA THR A 26 14.09 0.96 2.10
C THR A 26 14.19 0.07 3.33
N ALA A 27 15.04 0.47 4.27
CA ALA A 27 15.15 -0.14 5.60
C ALA A 27 14.55 0.75 6.70
N LEU A 28 13.90 1.86 6.32
CA LEU A 28 13.39 2.85 7.27
C LEU A 28 12.14 2.34 7.99
N CYS A 29 11.10 2.00 7.24
CA CYS A 29 9.82 1.59 7.81
C CYS A 29 9.16 0.48 6.99
N THR A 30 8.30 -0.30 7.65
CA THR A 30 7.37 -1.22 6.99
C THR A 30 5.96 -0.99 7.49
N VAL A 31 4.98 -1.07 6.59
CA VAL A 31 3.55 -0.92 6.90
C VAL A 31 2.79 -2.17 6.46
N GLY A 32 1.78 -2.55 7.23
CA GLY A 32 0.75 -3.50 6.79
C GLY A 32 1.22 -4.94 6.58
N ARG A 33 2.23 -5.45 7.33
CA ARG A 33 2.55 -6.89 7.31
C ARG A 33 1.44 -7.74 7.93
N SER A 34 0.79 -7.25 8.99
CA SER A 34 -0.32 -7.91 9.69
C SER A 34 -1.63 -7.11 9.63
N GLY A 35 -1.63 -5.95 8.97
CA GLY A 35 -2.83 -5.17 8.65
C GLY A 35 -2.62 -3.70 8.97
N ASN A 36 -2.76 -3.34 10.25
CA ASN A 36 -2.62 -1.97 10.76
C ASN A 36 -1.34 -1.78 11.58
N ASP A 37 -0.27 -2.43 11.18
CA ASP A 37 1.04 -2.34 11.81
C ASP A 37 1.92 -1.30 11.10
N LEU A 38 2.69 -0.56 11.89
CA LEU A 38 3.74 0.34 11.42
C LEU A 38 5.00 0.05 12.23
N HIS A 39 6.06 -0.34 11.55
CA HIS A 39 7.34 -0.62 12.18
C HIS A 39 8.40 0.39 11.73
N TYR A 40 9.13 0.96 12.68
CA TYR A 40 10.28 1.84 12.43
C TYR A 40 11.58 1.07 12.68
N ARG A 41 12.38 0.87 11.64
CA ARG A 41 13.61 0.06 11.65
C ARG A 41 13.45 -1.34 12.28
N GLY A 42 12.23 -1.88 12.27
CA GLY A 42 11.90 -3.19 12.83
C GLY A 42 11.22 -3.16 14.20
N TYR A 43 11.12 -2.01 14.86
CA TYR A 43 10.39 -1.85 16.12
C TYR A 43 8.95 -1.40 15.88
N ASP A 44 8.00 -1.92 16.66
CA ASP A 44 6.61 -1.46 16.61
C ASP A 44 6.54 0.02 17.04
N ILE A 45 5.74 0.81 16.34
CA ILE A 45 5.50 2.21 16.69
C ILE A 45 4.88 2.35 18.09
N LEU A 46 4.06 1.40 18.52
CA LEU A 46 3.44 1.43 19.85
C LEU A 46 4.49 1.22 20.95
N ASP A 47 5.44 0.32 20.73
CA ASP A 47 6.54 0.08 21.67
C ASP A 47 7.43 1.33 21.78
N ILE A 48 7.79 1.93 20.65
CA ILE A 48 8.61 3.16 20.65
C ILE A 48 7.87 4.29 21.37
N ALA A 49 6.57 4.45 21.12
CA ALA A 49 5.78 5.52 21.74
C ALA A 49 5.63 5.37 23.26
N GLU A 50 5.80 4.16 23.81
CA GLU A 50 5.75 3.92 25.25
C GLU A 50 7.05 4.32 25.97
N VAL A 51 8.20 4.14 25.33
CA VAL A 51 9.52 4.27 25.99
C VAL A 51 10.40 5.40 25.46
N CYS A 52 10.01 6.04 24.34
CA CYS A 52 10.80 7.08 23.69
C CYS A 52 9.98 8.35 23.48
N GLU A 53 10.68 9.48 23.50
CA GLU A 53 10.19 10.78 23.07
C GLU A 53 10.95 11.22 21.82
N PHE A 54 10.36 12.11 21.04
CA PHE A 54 11.04 12.74 19.93
C PHE A 54 12.02 13.80 20.45
N GLU A 55 13.22 13.84 19.89
CA GLU A 55 14.31 14.77 20.24
C GLU A 55 14.02 16.23 19.87
#